data_AF-A0A5N5JZ98-F1
#
_entry.id   AF-A0A5N5JZ98-F1
#
_cell.length_a   1.000
_cell.length_b   1.000
_cell.length_c   1.000
_cell.angle_alpha   90.00
_cell.angle_beta   90.00
_cell.angle_gamma   90.00
#
_symmetry.space_group_name_H-M   'P 1'
#
loop_
_entity.id
_entity.type
_entity.pdbx_description
1 polymer ?
#
loop_
_entity_poly.entity_id
_entity_poly.type
_entity_poly.pdbx_seq_one_letter_code
_entity_poly.pdbx_strand_id
1 'polypeptide(L)'
;MSNPSTSHFTFLLAESAKAQFSARDCSDHIALVRAYNGWKDAERQQSGHEYCWKNFLSAQTLKAIDSLRKQFFSLLKDTGLVDKPSENCNSRSIDEHLMRAVICAGLFPGLCSVVNKEKSITLKTMEDGQVLLYSNSVNAGVPKIPYPWLVFNEKVKVNSVFLRDSTGVSDSVLLLFGGNIERGGLDGHLKMLGGYLDFFMKPTLGDMYLSLKRELEELIQNKLLDPKLDIQFHNELLMAIRLLVSEDQCEGRFVFGRQLPASSKKAEKAKNVAGDGGGNSKNELQTLLARAGHEAPTYKTKQLKNNQFRSTVFFNGLDFVGQPCSSKKLAEKDAAAAALLWLKGETHSYSRNTDSSVLLKKSKTINQNRIPVRDGKWN
;
A
#
# COMPACT_ATOMS: atom_id res chain seq x y z
N MET A 1 16.37 -14.77 43.80
CA MET A 1 15.76 -15.80 42.94
C MET A 1 14.31 -15.42 42.72
N SER A 2 13.98 -14.77 41.61
CA SER A 2 12.60 -14.41 41.26
C SER A 2 11.86 -15.66 40.75
N ASN A 3 10.65 -15.90 41.27
CA ASN A 3 9.83 -17.06 40.95
C ASN A 3 9.47 -17.07 39.44
N PRO A 4 9.60 -18.20 38.71
CA PRO A 4 9.34 -18.26 37.26
C PRO A 4 7.92 -17.80 36.87
N SER A 5 6.94 -18.06 37.74
CA SER A 5 5.54 -17.65 37.58
C SER A 5 5.36 -16.13 37.67
N THR A 6 6.10 -15.46 38.56
CA THR A 6 6.08 -14.00 38.69
C THR A 6 6.70 -13.34 37.47
N SER A 7 7.80 -13.90 36.94
CA SER A 7 8.44 -13.39 35.71
C SER A 7 7.53 -13.48 34.49
N HIS A 8 6.79 -14.59 34.34
CA HIS A 8 5.84 -14.77 33.26
C HIS A 8 4.64 -13.80 33.37
N PHE A 9 4.13 -13.59 34.58
CA PHE A 9 3.04 -12.64 34.81
C PHE A 9 3.45 -11.19 34.54
N THR A 10 4.64 -10.78 35.00
CA THR A 10 5.21 -9.45 34.70
C THR A 10 5.43 -9.25 33.20
N PHE A 11 5.87 -10.29 32.48
CA PHE A 11 6.03 -10.25 31.04
C PHE A 11 4.70 -9.99 30.31
N LEU A 12 3.63 -10.71 30.67
CA LEU A 12 2.29 -10.50 30.09
C LEU A 12 1.74 -9.09 30.36
N LEU A 13 2.00 -8.53 31.55
CA LEU A 13 1.59 -7.17 31.86
C LEU A 13 2.35 -6.13 31.02
N ALA A 14 3.64 -6.36 30.76
CA ALA A 14 4.43 -5.50 29.88
C ALA A 14 3.97 -5.58 28.41
N GLU A 15 3.64 -6.78 27.91
CA GLU A 15 3.04 -6.94 26.57
C GLU A 15 1.69 -6.22 26.46
N SER A 16 0.85 -6.33 27.48
CA SER A 16 -0.43 -5.61 27.56
C SER A 16 -0.24 -4.09 27.53
N ALA A 17 0.71 -3.56 28.30
CA ALA A 17 1.04 -2.13 28.29
C ALA A 17 1.49 -1.67 26.90
N LYS A 18 2.37 -2.44 26.24
CA LYS A 18 2.80 -2.13 24.86
C LYS A 18 1.64 -2.16 23.86
N ALA A 19 0.75 -3.14 23.97
CA ALA A 19 -0.44 -3.24 23.14
C ALA A 19 -1.39 -2.05 23.31
N GLN A 20 -1.53 -1.52 24.54
CA GLN A 20 -2.30 -0.31 24.82
C GLN A 20 -1.70 0.90 24.10
N PHE A 21 -0.38 1.08 24.15
CA PHE A 21 0.29 2.17 23.41
C PHE A 21 0.14 2.03 21.90
N SER A 22 0.10 0.81 21.36
CA SER A 22 -0.10 0.61 19.93
C SER A 22 -1.49 1.01 19.46
N ALA A 23 -2.51 1.03 20.33
CA ALA A 23 -3.92 1.28 20.00
C ALA A 23 -4.44 0.52 18.75
N ARG A 24 -3.86 -0.66 18.47
CA ARG A 24 -4.11 -1.50 17.27
C ARG A 24 -3.66 -0.90 15.92
N ASP A 25 -2.78 0.09 15.94
CA ASP A 25 -2.25 0.74 14.74
C ASP A 25 -1.09 -0.02 14.09
N CYS A 26 -0.85 -1.27 14.47
CA CYS A 26 0.11 -2.15 13.80
C CYS A 26 1.53 -1.53 13.65
N SER A 27 2.00 -0.82 14.68
CA SER A 27 3.24 -0.04 14.63
C SER A 27 3.95 0.02 15.98
N ASP A 28 5.08 -0.68 16.09
CA ASP A 28 5.95 -0.66 17.26
C ASP A 28 6.52 0.76 17.50
N HIS A 29 6.92 1.42 16.42
CA HIS A 29 7.52 2.76 16.48
C HIS A 29 6.53 3.83 16.96
N ILE A 30 5.27 3.80 16.49
CA ILE A 30 4.24 4.73 16.96
C ILE A 30 3.86 4.44 18.42
N ALA A 31 3.85 3.17 18.83
CA ALA A 31 3.65 2.80 20.24
C ALA A 31 4.74 3.42 21.14
N LEU A 32 6.01 3.40 20.72
CA LEU A 32 7.11 4.04 21.45
C LEU A 32 6.95 5.57 21.52
N VAL A 33 6.50 6.22 20.43
CA VAL A 33 6.20 7.67 20.42
C VAL A 33 5.12 8.01 21.44
N ARG A 34 4.06 7.22 21.53
CA ARG A 34 2.97 7.42 22.50
C ARG A 34 3.41 7.19 23.94
N ALA A 35 4.19 6.14 24.20
CA ALA A 35 4.78 5.90 25.52
C ALA A 35 5.67 7.06 25.96
N TYR A 36 6.50 7.60 25.06
CA TYR A 36 7.31 8.78 25.33
C TYR A 36 6.46 10.02 25.61
N ASN A 37 5.44 10.30 24.79
CA ASN A 37 4.58 11.47 24.96
C ASN A 37 3.84 11.41 26.31
N GLY A 38 3.25 10.26 26.65
CA GLY A 38 2.59 10.08 27.94
C GLY A 38 3.54 10.21 29.13
N TRP A 39 4.77 9.67 29.03
CA TRP A 39 5.79 9.91 30.04
C TRP A 39 6.16 11.38 30.15
N LYS A 40 6.30 12.09 29.01
CA LYS A 40 6.67 13.51 29.02
C LYS A 40 5.62 14.37 29.71
N ASP A 41 4.34 14.07 29.50
CA ASP A 41 3.24 14.75 30.16
C ASP A 41 3.20 14.46 31.67
N ALA A 42 3.45 13.20 32.07
CA ALA A 42 3.59 12.82 33.47
C ALA A 42 4.80 13.48 34.15
N GLU A 43 5.94 13.57 33.46
CA GLU A 43 7.15 14.23 33.97
C GLU A 43 6.90 15.72 34.25
N ARG A 44 6.10 16.42 33.41
CA ARG A 44 5.67 17.82 33.67
C ARG A 44 4.84 17.94 34.95
N GLN A 45 4.10 16.88 35.29
CA GLN A 45 3.29 16.78 36.51
C GLN A 45 4.05 16.16 37.68
N GLN A 46 5.38 15.98 37.56
CA GLN A 46 6.25 15.35 38.56
C GLN A 46 5.87 13.89 38.90
N SER A 47 5.09 13.22 38.04
CA SER A 47 4.63 11.83 38.21
C SER A 47 5.28 10.85 37.23
N GLY A 48 6.35 11.26 36.54
CA GLY A 48 7.01 10.45 35.51
C GLY A 48 7.58 9.12 36.00
N HIS A 49 8.05 9.03 37.25
CA HIS A 49 8.50 7.77 37.85
C HIS A 49 7.33 6.78 38.02
N GLU A 50 6.19 7.25 38.51
CA GLU A 50 4.98 6.44 38.67
C GLU A 50 4.47 5.96 37.30
N TYR A 51 4.49 6.85 36.29
CA TYR A 51 4.14 6.49 34.91
C TYR A 51 5.03 5.36 34.38
N CYS A 52 6.34 5.44 34.60
CA CYS A 52 7.29 4.41 34.18
C CYS A 52 6.99 3.07 34.86
N TRP A 53 6.77 3.09 36.17
CA TRP A 53 6.47 1.89 36.95
C TRP A 53 5.17 1.21 36.48
N LYS A 54 4.09 1.98 36.29
CA LYS A 54 2.79 1.47 35.84
C LYS A 54 2.84 0.83 34.44
N ASN A 55 3.73 1.32 33.57
CA ASN A 55 3.80 0.91 32.17
C ASN A 55 5.02 0.06 31.82
N PHE A 56 5.75 -0.44 32.83
CA PHE A 56 6.96 -1.26 32.64
C PHE A 56 8.04 -0.59 31.78
N LEU A 57 8.19 0.74 31.91
CA LEU A 57 9.16 1.54 31.19
C LEU A 57 10.37 1.88 32.07
N SER A 58 11.52 2.10 31.45
CA SER A 58 12.74 2.57 32.13
C SER A 58 12.79 4.10 32.12
N ALA A 59 12.74 4.71 33.31
CA ALA A 59 12.88 6.16 33.47
C ALA A 59 14.24 6.67 32.96
N GLN A 60 15.31 5.89 33.15
CA GLN A 60 16.64 6.25 32.65
C GLN A 60 16.68 6.26 31.12
N THR A 61 16.08 5.26 30.47
CA THR A 61 15.99 5.17 29.01
C THR A 61 15.16 6.31 28.44
N LEU A 62 14.02 6.64 29.05
CA LEU A 62 13.17 7.75 28.61
C LEU A 62 13.87 9.11 28.74
N LYS A 63 14.62 9.33 29.82
CA LYS A 63 15.46 10.53 29.99
C LYS A 63 16.57 10.61 28.93
N ALA A 64 17.20 9.47 28.59
CA ALA A 64 18.18 9.42 27.51
C ALA A 64 17.54 9.77 26.14
N ILE A 65 16.34 9.23 25.86
CA ILE A 65 15.59 9.56 24.65
C ILE A 65 15.23 11.06 24.60
N ASP A 66 14.75 11.66 25.71
CA ASP A 66 14.45 13.10 25.78
C ASP A 66 15.69 13.96 25.48
N SER A 67 16.85 13.57 26.03
CA SER A 67 18.13 14.23 25.75
C SER A 67 18.50 14.15 24.27
N LEU A 68 18.42 12.97 23.66
CA LEU A 68 18.71 12.78 22.23
C LEU A 68 17.76 13.58 21.34
N ARG A 69 16.46 13.61 21.66
CA ARG A 69 15.48 14.41 20.90
C ARG A 69 15.80 15.89 20.93
N LYS A 70 16.23 16.42 22.08
CA LYS A 70 16.67 17.83 22.20
C LYS A 70 17.94 18.10 21.38
N GLN A 71 18.89 17.17 21.37
CA GLN A 71 20.10 17.28 20.57
C GLN A 71 19.79 17.29 19.07
N PHE A 72 18.97 16.35 18.57
CA PHE A 72 18.54 16.35 17.17
C PHE A 72 17.79 17.63 16.80
N PHE A 73 16.93 18.13 17.68
CA PHE A 73 16.25 19.41 17.44
C PHE A 73 17.22 20.58 17.36
N SER A 74 18.25 20.63 18.22
CA SER A 74 19.30 21.66 18.14
C SER A 74 20.02 21.61 16.79
N LEU A 75 20.43 20.42 16.34
CA LEU A 75 21.10 20.26 15.05
C LEU A 75 20.22 20.69 13.86
N LEU A 76 18.92 20.37 13.90
CA LEU A 76 17.97 20.82 12.88
C LEU A 76 17.77 22.34 12.86
N LYS A 77 17.85 22.99 14.03
CA LYS A 77 17.82 24.44 14.14
C LYS A 77 19.12 25.07 13.63
N ASP A 78 20.27 24.49 13.99
CA ASP A 78 21.59 24.98 13.61
C ASP A 78 21.81 24.90 12.09
N THR A 79 21.19 23.92 11.42
CA THR A 79 21.17 23.79 9.96
C THR A 79 20.17 24.72 9.25
N GLY A 80 19.32 25.43 10.00
CA GLY A 80 18.27 26.29 9.43
C GLY A 80 17.10 25.52 8.81
N LEU A 81 17.01 24.21 9.00
CA LEU A 81 15.87 23.42 8.52
C LEU A 81 14.61 23.68 9.37
N VAL A 82 14.79 24.19 10.58
CA VAL A 82 13.73 24.53 11.53
C VAL A 82 13.88 25.99 11.99
N ASP A 83 13.17 26.89 11.31
CA ASP A 83 13.23 28.34 11.58
C ASP A 83 12.16 28.84 12.57
N LYS A 84 11.12 28.02 12.83
CA LYS A 84 9.96 28.41 13.66
C LYS A 84 10.08 27.89 15.09
N PRO A 85 9.49 28.57 16.09
CA PRO A 85 9.39 28.03 17.45
C PRO A 85 8.76 26.63 17.45
N SER A 86 9.18 25.77 18.38
CA SER A 86 8.90 24.33 18.43
C SER A 86 7.42 23.94 18.31
N GLU A 87 6.51 24.86 18.66
CA GLU A 87 5.06 24.66 18.60
C GLU A 87 4.52 24.58 17.16
N ASN A 88 5.17 25.25 16.19
CA ASN A 88 4.71 25.22 14.79
C ASN A 88 5.20 24.00 13.99
N CYS A 89 6.32 23.39 14.40
CA CYS A 89 6.90 22.23 13.73
C CYS A 89 6.08 20.95 13.94
N ASN A 90 5.27 20.91 15.00
CA ASN A 90 4.46 19.75 15.38
C ASN A 90 3.00 19.87 14.94
N SER A 91 2.64 20.86 14.12
CA SER A 91 1.27 21.07 13.63
C SER A 91 0.64 19.83 12.98
N ARG A 92 1.46 18.86 12.53
CA ARG A 92 1.03 17.61 11.89
C ARG A 92 1.53 16.35 12.61
N SER A 93 2.01 16.44 13.85
CA SER A 93 2.58 15.29 14.58
C SER A 93 1.56 14.22 14.97
N ILE A 94 0.27 14.49 14.77
CA ILE A 94 -0.85 13.57 15.03
C ILE A 94 -1.21 12.77 13.77
N ASP A 95 -0.75 13.19 12.59
CA ASP A 95 -1.05 12.50 11.33
C ASP A 95 -0.25 11.19 11.24
N GLU A 96 -0.92 10.08 11.52
CA GLU A 96 -0.30 8.75 11.55
C GLU A 96 0.19 8.29 10.19
N HIS A 97 -0.48 8.67 9.12
CA HIS A 97 -0.07 8.31 7.77
C HIS A 97 1.24 9.02 7.41
N LEU A 98 1.37 10.29 7.79
CA LEU A 98 2.63 11.02 7.64
C LEU A 98 3.73 10.42 8.54
N MET A 99 3.43 10.05 9.78
CA MET A 99 4.41 9.37 10.64
C MET A 99 4.91 8.06 10.01
N ARG A 100 4.01 7.23 9.48
CA ARG A 100 4.38 6.01 8.74
C ARG A 100 5.24 6.30 7.53
N ALA A 101 4.94 7.37 6.79
CA ALA A 101 5.74 7.80 5.64
C ALA A 101 7.17 8.17 6.04
N VAL A 102 7.33 8.95 7.10
CA VAL A 102 8.66 9.32 7.62
C VAL A 102 9.41 8.10 8.16
N ILE A 103 8.72 7.21 8.89
CA ILE A 103 9.31 5.95 9.38
C ILE A 103 9.74 5.08 8.19
N CYS A 104 8.92 4.97 7.15
CA CYS A 104 9.26 4.23 5.93
C CYS A 104 10.51 4.79 5.27
N ALA A 105 10.61 6.11 5.12
CA ALA A 105 11.78 6.76 4.53
C ALA A 105 13.07 6.51 5.33
N GLY A 106 12.97 6.51 6.67
CA GLY A 106 14.12 6.29 7.54
C GLY A 106 14.56 4.83 7.65
N LEU A 107 13.64 3.86 7.50
CA LEU A 107 13.92 2.44 7.69
C LEU A 107 14.10 1.65 6.39
N PHE A 108 13.73 2.21 5.24
CA PHE A 108 13.99 1.59 3.94
C PHE A 108 15.51 1.40 3.73
N PRO A 109 15.99 0.24 3.24
CA PRO A 109 15.27 -0.86 2.60
C PRO A 109 14.81 -2.00 3.54
N GLY A 110 14.76 -1.78 4.85
CA GLY A 110 14.20 -2.72 5.84
C GLY A 110 12.70 -2.94 5.62
N LEU A 111 12.36 -3.80 4.66
CA LEU A 111 11.00 -4.02 4.16
C LEU A 111 10.64 -5.52 4.17
N CYS A 112 9.40 -5.79 4.58
CA CYS A 112 8.81 -7.13 4.62
C CYS A 112 7.42 -7.11 3.97
N SER A 113 7.17 -8.02 3.04
CA SER A 113 5.83 -8.23 2.47
C SER A 113 4.93 -8.98 3.45
N VAL A 114 3.65 -8.60 3.50
CA VAL A 114 2.62 -9.24 4.31
C VAL A 114 1.63 -9.94 3.40
N VAL A 115 1.45 -11.25 3.61
CA VAL A 115 0.42 -12.03 2.93
C VAL A 115 -0.48 -12.68 3.98
N ASN A 116 -1.68 -12.14 4.12
CA ASN A 116 -2.72 -12.71 4.97
C ASN A 116 -3.35 -13.92 4.28
N LYS A 117 -3.29 -15.09 4.93
CA LYS A 117 -4.01 -16.32 4.54
C LYS A 117 -5.20 -16.54 5.49
N GLU A 118 -6.09 -17.48 5.17
CA GLU A 118 -7.28 -17.76 5.99
C GLU A 118 -7.00 -17.99 7.48
N LYS A 119 -5.88 -18.65 7.81
CA LYS A 119 -5.53 -19.05 9.18
C LYS A 119 -4.15 -18.60 9.65
N SER A 120 -3.41 -17.85 8.83
CA SER A 120 -2.03 -17.47 9.15
C SER A 120 -1.57 -16.25 8.35
N ILE A 121 -0.50 -15.61 8.81
CA ILE A 121 0.17 -14.54 8.10
C ILE A 121 1.52 -15.08 7.61
N THR A 122 1.84 -14.85 6.34
CA THR A 122 3.17 -15.13 5.78
C THR A 122 3.92 -13.82 5.59
N LEU A 123 5.11 -13.74 6.17
CA LEU A 123 5.99 -12.58 6.11
C LEU A 123 7.25 -12.95 5.33
N LYS A 124 7.67 -12.06 4.42
CA LYS A 124 8.87 -12.28 3.62
C LYS A 124 9.71 -11.03 3.42
N THR A 125 11.03 -11.15 3.57
CA THR A 125 12.00 -10.12 3.22
C THR A 125 12.70 -10.47 1.90
N MET A 126 13.37 -9.48 1.31
CA MET A 126 14.17 -9.68 0.10
C MET A 126 15.34 -10.65 0.32
N GLU A 127 16.02 -10.51 1.45
CA GLU A 127 17.29 -11.19 1.69
C GLU A 127 17.11 -12.60 2.28
N ASP A 128 16.09 -12.79 3.12
CA ASP A 128 15.96 -14.01 3.92
C ASP A 128 14.79 -14.91 3.49
N GLY A 129 13.99 -14.46 2.54
CA GLY A 129 12.74 -15.13 2.21
C GLY A 129 11.78 -15.06 3.40
N GLN A 130 11.32 -16.20 3.91
CA GLN A 130 10.34 -16.22 5.00
C GLN A 130 10.95 -15.79 6.34
N VAL A 131 10.31 -14.83 6.99
CA VAL A 131 10.70 -14.32 8.31
C VAL A 131 9.52 -14.42 9.30
N LEU A 132 9.82 -14.20 10.58
CA LEU A 132 8.83 -14.14 11.65
C LEU A 132 8.92 -12.80 12.38
N LEU A 133 7.88 -12.43 13.11
CA LEU A 133 7.95 -11.32 14.07
C LEU A 133 8.40 -11.84 15.42
N TYR A 134 9.25 -11.09 16.10
CA TYR A 134 9.58 -11.37 17.49
C TYR A 134 8.34 -11.20 18.38
N SER A 135 8.21 -12.03 19.42
CA SER A 135 6.98 -12.08 20.23
C SER A 135 6.59 -10.75 20.87
N ASN A 136 7.57 -9.89 21.15
CA ASN A 136 7.36 -8.58 21.74
C ASN A 136 6.87 -7.51 20.75
N SER A 137 6.79 -7.79 19.44
CA SER A 137 6.24 -6.85 18.47
C SER A 137 4.73 -6.75 18.64
N VAL A 138 4.17 -5.54 18.49
CA VAL A 138 2.70 -5.33 18.55
C VAL A 138 1.96 -6.01 17.39
N ASN A 139 2.69 -6.39 16.34
CA ASN A 139 2.18 -7.15 15.20
C ASN A 139 2.34 -8.66 15.38
N ALA A 140 2.99 -9.13 16.44
CA ALA A 140 3.12 -10.56 16.71
C ALA A 140 1.80 -11.11 17.25
N GLY A 141 1.42 -12.30 16.78
CA GLY A 141 0.22 -12.99 17.28
C GLY A 141 -1.12 -12.37 16.87
N VAL A 142 -1.13 -11.33 16.02
CA VAL A 142 -2.38 -10.77 15.47
C VAL A 142 -2.93 -11.69 14.36
N PRO A 143 -4.26 -11.82 14.23
CA PRO A 143 -4.86 -12.71 13.23
C PRO A 143 -4.73 -12.19 11.80
N LYS A 144 -4.63 -10.87 11.63
CA LYS A 144 -4.49 -10.18 10.34
C LYS A 144 -3.71 -8.89 10.53
N ILE A 145 -2.82 -8.58 9.61
CA ILE A 145 -2.17 -7.27 9.51
C ILE A 145 -2.83 -6.51 8.34
N PRO A 146 -3.49 -5.35 8.58
CA PRO A 146 -4.23 -4.60 7.58
C PRO A 146 -3.32 -3.72 6.70
N TYR A 147 -2.08 -4.14 6.47
CA TYR A 147 -1.10 -3.46 5.64
C TYR A 147 -0.39 -4.47 4.74
N PRO A 148 -0.13 -4.14 3.47
CA PRO A 148 0.60 -5.03 2.56
C PRO A 148 2.09 -5.14 2.91
N TRP A 149 2.61 -4.20 3.68
CA TRP A 149 4.03 -4.11 4.01
C TRP A 149 4.25 -3.83 5.49
N LEU A 150 5.37 -4.34 6.01
CA LEU A 150 5.98 -3.90 7.26
C LEU A 150 7.36 -3.33 6.95
N VAL A 151 7.67 -2.15 7.49
CA VAL A 151 9.05 -1.67 7.59
C VAL A 151 9.62 -2.01 8.96
N PHE A 152 10.92 -2.29 9.03
CA PHE A 152 11.62 -2.70 10.25
C PHE A 152 13.05 -2.13 10.28
N ASN A 153 13.58 -1.95 11.48
CA ASN A 153 14.95 -1.50 11.71
C ASN A 153 15.91 -2.66 11.93
N GLU A 154 15.57 -3.59 12.84
CA GLU A 154 16.46 -4.70 13.21
C GLU A 154 15.84 -6.08 12.94
N LYS A 155 16.70 -6.99 12.46
CA LYS A 155 16.41 -8.43 12.38
C LYS A 155 17.50 -9.23 13.09
N VAL A 156 17.12 -10.36 13.68
CA VAL A 156 18.03 -11.29 14.35
C VAL A 156 17.81 -12.70 13.83
N LYS A 157 18.90 -13.44 13.61
CA LYS A 157 18.85 -14.85 13.24
C LYS A 157 19.29 -15.70 14.42
N VAL A 158 18.42 -16.59 14.86
CA VAL A 158 18.76 -17.64 15.83
C VAL A 158 18.54 -18.99 15.13
N ASN A 159 17.33 -19.54 15.21
CA ASN A 159 16.90 -20.71 14.44
C ASN A 159 16.13 -20.31 13.17
N SER A 160 15.44 -19.18 13.25
CA SER A 160 14.76 -18.49 12.15
C SER A 160 15.13 -17.02 12.19
N VAL A 161 14.84 -16.28 11.12
CA VAL A 161 15.00 -14.82 11.08
C VAL A 161 13.77 -14.17 11.70
N PHE A 162 14.00 -13.31 12.69
CA PHE A 162 12.96 -12.57 13.41
C PHE A 162 13.17 -11.07 13.23
N LEU A 163 12.12 -10.34 12.85
CA LEU A 163 12.10 -8.87 12.89
C LEU A 163 11.75 -8.44 14.32
N ARG A 164 12.55 -7.54 14.90
CA ARG A 164 12.38 -7.09 16.30
C ARG A 164 11.31 -6.04 16.46
N ASP A 165 11.18 -5.18 15.47
CA ASP A 165 10.23 -4.08 15.41
C ASP A 165 9.58 -4.05 14.04
N SER A 166 8.39 -3.48 13.95
CA SER A 166 7.68 -3.37 12.70
C SER A 166 6.66 -2.22 12.69
N THR A 167 6.47 -1.62 11.52
CA THR A 167 5.39 -0.66 11.25
C THR A 167 4.72 -0.98 9.94
N GLY A 168 3.40 -1.15 9.98
CA GLY A 168 2.57 -1.31 8.79
C GLY A 168 2.60 -0.07 7.90
N VAL A 169 2.85 -0.27 6.60
CA VAL A 169 2.82 0.80 5.59
C VAL A 169 2.04 0.37 4.35
N SER A 170 1.45 1.34 3.67
CA SER A 170 0.64 1.13 2.46
C SER A 170 1.49 1.13 1.19
N ASP A 171 0.90 0.80 0.04
CA ASP A 171 1.58 0.89 -1.25
C ASP A 171 1.90 2.35 -1.60
N SER A 172 0.99 3.30 -1.36
CA SER A 172 1.23 4.74 -1.55
C SER A 172 2.44 5.22 -0.76
N VAL A 173 2.53 4.81 0.51
CA VAL A 173 3.67 5.17 1.37
C VAL A 173 4.97 4.61 0.79
N LEU A 174 4.99 3.33 0.45
CA LEU A 174 6.18 2.68 -0.08
C LEU A 174 6.61 3.29 -1.44
N LEU A 175 5.67 3.54 -2.36
CA LEU A 175 5.96 4.11 -3.67
C LEU A 175 6.55 5.53 -3.58
N LEU A 176 6.07 6.35 -2.66
CA LEU A 176 6.53 7.74 -2.51
C LEU A 176 7.80 7.85 -1.66
N PHE A 177 7.85 7.13 -0.53
CA PHE A 177 8.87 7.30 0.51
C PHE A 177 9.86 6.14 0.62
N GLY A 178 9.67 5.06 -0.15
CA GLY A 178 10.64 3.99 -0.29
C GLY A 178 11.72 4.34 -1.32
N GLY A 179 12.31 3.30 -1.92
CA GLY A 179 13.37 3.44 -2.92
C GLY A 179 12.92 4.07 -4.24
N ASN A 180 13.88 4.20 -5.17
CA ASN A 180 13.63 4.73 -6.50
C ASN A 180 12.63 3.85 -7.27
N ILE A 181 11.65 4.49 -7.91
CA ILE A 181 10.68 3.81 -8.76
C ILE A 181 11.00 4.09 -10.23
N GLU A 182 10.89 3.06 -11.05
CA GLU A 182 11.14 3.11 -12.48
C GLU A 182 9.97 2.54 -13.25
N ARG A 183 9.80 2.96 -14.51
CA ARG A 183 8.81 2.34 -15.40
C ARG A 183 9.25 0.92 -15.73
N GLY A 184 8.34 -0.02 -15.57
CA GLY A 184 8.51 -1.39 -16.03
C GLY A 184 8.26 -1.55 -17.53
N GLY A 185 8.18 -2.79 -17.98
CA GLY A 185 7.99 -3.11 -19.41
C GLY A 185 6.55 -2.98 -19.93
N LEU A 186 5.59 -2.62 -19.09
CA LEU A 186 4.16 -2.51 -19.43
C LEU A 186 3.62 -1.16 -18.97
N ASP A 187 2.56 -0.67 -19.60
CA ASP A 187 1.91 0.56 -19.16
C ASP A 187 1.32 0.38 -17.76
N GLY A 188 1.57 1.35 -16.87
CA GLY A 188 1.13 1.28 -15.48
C GLY A 188 1.88 0.27 -14.60
N HIS A 189 2.98 -0.30 -15.11
CA HIS A 189 3.90 -1.12 -14.34
C HIS A 189 5.03 -0.24 -13.77
N LEU A 190 5.16 -0.23 -12.45
CA LEU A 190 6.28 0.41 -11.75
C LEU A 190 7.15 -0.65 -11.08
N LYS A 191 8.46 -0.40 -11.04
CA LYS A 191 9.46 -1.26 -10.44
C LYS A 191 10.23 -0.52 -9.37
N MET A 192 10.65 -1.22 -8.32
CA MET A 192 11.59 -0.74 -7.32
C MET A 192 12.62 -1.84 -7.04
N LEU A 193 13.83 -1.46 -6.59
CA LEU A 193 14.93 -2.39 -6.29
C LEU A 193 15.27 -3.31 -7.47
N GLY A 194 15.45 -2.72 -8.67
CA GLY A 194 15.79 -3.49 -9.87
C GLY A 194 14.69 -4.44 -10.36
N GLY A 195 13.43 -4.20 -9.95
CA GLY A 195 12.30 -5.08 -10.27
C GLY A 195 12.09 -6.22 -9.28
N TYR A 196 12.72 -6.17 -8.10
CA TYR A 196 12.33 -7.07 -7.01
C TYR A 196 10.90 -6.77 -6.53
N LEU A 197 10.53 -5.48 -6.53
CA LEU A 197 9.19 -5.04 -6.24
C LEU A 197 8.51 -4.54 -7.52
N ASP A 198 7.48 -5.25 -7.98
CA ASP A 198 6.64 -4.85 -9.11
C ASP A 198 5.25 -4.39 -8.62
N PHE A 199 4.82 -3.22 -9.10
CA PHE A 199 3.51 -2.65 -8.81
C PHE A 199 2.74 -2.48 -10.11
N PHE A 200 1.50 -3.01 -10.15
CA PHE A 200 0.65 -2.93 -11.33
C PHE A 200 -0.58 -2.08 -11.05
N MET A 201 -0.78 -1.05 -11.87
CA MET A 201 -1.88 -0.11 -11.71
C MET A 201 -2.33 0.48 -13.05
N LYS A 202 -3.35 1.35 -13.02
CA LYS A 202 -3.76 2.10 -14.22
C LYS A 202 -2.58 2.99 -14.68
N PRO A 203 -2.33 3.13 -16.00
CA PRO A 203 -1.20 3.91 -16.51
C PRO A 203 -1.16 5.34 -15.96
N THR A 204 -2.30 6.02 -15.94
CA THR A 204 -2.43 7.39 -15.39
C THR A 204 -2.08 7.48 -13.91
N LEU A 205 -2.33 6.41 -13.15
CA LEU A 205 -1.98 6.36 -11.74
C LEU A 205 -0.48 6.13 -11.54
N GLY A 206 0.13 5.26 -12.35
CA GLY A 206 1.57 5.04 -12.34
C GLY A 206 2.37 6.30 -12.71
N ASP A 207 1.90 7.02 -13.74
CA ASP A 207 2.49 8.31 -14.14
C ASP A 207 2.35 9.37 -13.04
N MET A 208 1.22 9.39 -12.34
CA MET A 208 1.00 10.29 -11.21
C MET A 208 1.98 9.99 -10.06
N TYR A 209 2.19 8.73 -9.68
CA TYR A 209 3.19 8.37 -8.65
C TYR A 209 4.61 8.77 -9.05
N LEU A 210 4.99 8.55 -10.33
CA LEU A 210 6.28 8.97 -10.85
C LEU A 210 6.47 10.50 -10.76
N SER A 211 5.45 11.27 -11.14
CA SER A 211 5.52 12.74 -11.07
C SER A 211 5.60 13.22 -9.62
N LEU A 212 4.72 12.73 -8.73
CA LEU A 212 4.70 13.13 -7.34
C LEU A 212 6.00 12.77 -6.60
N LYS A 213 6.55 11.57 -6.84
CA LYS A 213 7.83 11.18 -6.24
C LYS A 213 8.96 12.08 -6.70
N ARG A 214 9.06 12.34 -8.01
CA ARG A 214 10.08 13.24 -8.56
C ARG A 214 9.96 14.65 -7.96
N GLU A 215 8.77 15.23 -7.96
CA GLU A 215 8.52 16.57 -7.42
C GLU A 215 8.80 16.65 -5.91
N LEU A 216 8.47 15.60 -5.15
CA LEU A 216 8.80 15.49 -3.73
C LEU A 216 10.31 15.43 -3.50
N GLU A 217 11.03 14.59 -4.26
CA GLU A 217 12.48 14.46 -4.15
C GLU A 217 13.20 15.77 -4.54
N GLU A 218 12.76 16.42 -5.62
CA GLU A 218 13.25 17.73 -6.03
C GLU A 218 13.01 18.78 -4.94
N LEU A 219 11.82 18.82 -4.33
CA LEU A 219 11.52 19.73 -3.22
C LEU A 219 12.44 19.46 -2.01
N ILE A 220 12.66 18.20 -1.65
CA ILE A 220 13.55 17.83 -0.54
C ILE A 220 14.98 18.28 -0.85
N GLN A 221 15.50 17.99 -2.05
CA GLN A 221 16.85 18.41 -2.46
C GLN A 221 17.00 19.93 -2.44
N ASN A 222 16.03 20.66 -3.00
CA ASN A 222 16.03 22.12 -2.99
C ASN A 222 16.01 22.68 -1.57
N LYS A 223 15.23 22.08 -0.65
CA LYS A 223 15.20 22.48 0.76
C LYS A 223 16.50 22.17 1.51
N LEU A 224 17.22 21.11 1.13
CA LEU A 224 18.54 20.80 1.70
C LEU A 224 19.63 21.74 1.18
N LEU A 225 19.56 22.16 -0.09
CA LEU A 225 20.48 23.12 -0.69
C LEU A 225 20.23 24.56 -0.21
N ASP A 226 18.96 24.93 -0.04
CA ASP A 226 18.52 26.19 0.56
C ASP A 226 17.60 25.93 1.77
N PRO A 227 18.16 25.84 2.98
CA PRO A 227 17.37 25.66 4.20
C PRO A 227 16.32 26.73 4.44
N LYS A 228 16.42 27.92 3.82
CA LYS A 228 15.44 29.01 3.96
C LYS A 228 14.31 28.94 2.93
N LEU A 229 14.35 27.98 2.00
CA LEU A 229 13.31 27.78 1.00
C LEU A 229 11.92 27.69 1.66
N ASP A 230 11.00 28.55 1.26
CA ASP A 230 9.64 28.52 1.77
C ASP A 230 8.84 27.40 1.10
N ILE A 231 8.56 26.35 1.88
CA ILE A 231 7.79 25.20 1.43
C ILE A 231 6.29 25.51 1.27
N GLN A 232 5.80 26.67 1.70
CA GLN A 232 4.38 27.04 1.53
C GLN A 232 3.99 27.16 0.06
N PHE A 233 4.91 27.55 -0.83
CA PHE A 233 4.68 27.58 -2.28
C PHE A 233 4.43 26.18 -2.87
N HIS A 234 4.77 25.12 -2.14
CA HIS A 234 4.58 23.73 -2.54
C HIS A 234 3.45 23.05 -1.73
N ASN A 235 2.57 23.83 -1.09
CA ASN A 235 1.51 23.28 -0.23
C ASN A 235 0.55 22.35 -1.00
N GLU A 236 0.24 22.64 -2.27
CA GLU A 236 -0.58 21.77 -3.11
C GLU A 236 0.04 20.38 -3.29
N LEU A 237 1.35 20.30 -3.58
CA LEU A 237 2.09 19.04 -3.67
C LEU A 237 2.04 18.27 -2.34
N LEU A 238 2.32 18.94 -1.23
CA LEU A 238 2.28 18.34 0.11
C LEU A 238 0.88 17.86 0.49
N MET A 239 -0.17 18.59 0.09
CA MET A 239 -1.55 18.19 0.29
C MET A 239 -1.95 16.99 -0.58
N ALA A 240 -1.54 16.97 -1.85
CA ALA A 240 -1.79 15.86 -2.75
C ALA A 240 -1.15 14.56 -2.24
N ILE A 241 0.12 14.62 -1.82
CA ILE A 241 0.84 13.50 -1.22
C ILE A 241 0.15 13.01 0.04
N ARG A 242 -0.24 13.95 0.92
CA ARG A 242 -0.95 13.61 2.16
C ARG A 242 -2.26 12.90 1.89
N LEU A 243 -3.08 13.44 0.99
CA LEU A 243 -4.36 12.85 0.60
C LEU A 243 -4.18 11.45 0.01
N LEU A 244 -3.18 11.28 -0.85
CA LEU A 244 -2.90 9.99 -1.48
C LEU A 244 -2.47 8.91 -0.47
N VAL A 245 -1.74 9.31 0.57
CA VAL A 245 -1.24 8.42 1.63
C VAL A 245 -2.31 8.15 2.70
N SER A 246 -3.21 9.11 2.97
CA SER A 246 -4.32 8.93 3.92
C SER A 246 -5.48 8.12 3.35
N GLU A 247 -5.78 8.27 2.05
CA GLU A 247 -6.92 7.60 1.39
C GLU A 247 -6.57 6.21 0.83
N ASP A 248 -5.33 5.74 1.02
CA ASP A 248 -4.92 4.41 0.59
C ASP A 248 -5.59 3.31 1.43
N GLN A 249 -6.41 2.50 0.77
CA GLN A 249 -7.17 1.40 1.37
C GLN A 249 -6.29 0.20 1.77
N CYS A 250 -4.98 0.24 1.51
CA CYS A 250 -4.04 -0.81 1.88
C CYS A 250 -4.41 -2.19 1.30
N GLU A 251 -5.07 -2.20 0.14
CA GLU A 251 -5.57 -3.43 -0.51
C GLU A 251 -4.45 -4.32 -1.06
N GLY A 252 -3.21 -3.82 -1.14
CA GLY A 252 -2.08 -4.55 -1.70
C GLY A 252 -2.18 -4.65 -3.22
N ARG A 253 -1.61 -3.68 -3.92
CA ARG A 253 -1.48 -3.63 -5.39
C ARG A 253 -0.21 -4.34 -5.89
N PHE A 254 0.46 -5.04 -4.98
CA PHE A 254 1.72 -5.73 -5.18
C PHE A 254 1.54 -7.19 -5.58
N VAL A 255 2.39 -7.69 -6.48
CA VAL A 255 2.48 -9.12 -6.82
C VAL A 255 3.91 -9.60 -6.61
N PHE A 256 4.12 -10.55 -5.68
CA PHE A 256 5.44 -11.14 -5.42
C PHE A 256 5.84 -12.12 -6.53
N GLY A 257 7.05 -11.98 -7.06
CA GLY A 257 7.76 -13.06 -7.77
C GLY A 257 7.34 -13.31 -9.22
N ARG A 258 6.91 -12.30 -9.97
CA ARG A 258 6.78 -12.44 -11.42
C ARG A 258 8.18 -12.42 -12.06
N GLN A 259 8.70 -13.59 -12.43
CA GLN A 259 9.84 -13.64 -13.35
C GLN A 259 9.41 -13.00 -14.68
N LEU A 260 10.08 -11.92 -15.07
CA LEU A 260 10.01 -11.41 -16.44
C LEU A 260 10.47 -12.54 -17.38
N PRO A 261 9.81 -12.78 -18.52
CA PRO A 261 10.37 -13.65 -19.53
C PRO A 261 11.74 -13.09 -19.91
N ALA A 262 12.79 -13.91 -19.73
CA ALA A 262 14.10 -13.58 -20.24
C ALA A 262 13.97 -13.20 -21.73
N SER A 263 14.61 -12.10 -22.14
CA SER A 263 14.64 -11.63 -23.52
C SER A 263 15.32 -12.69 -24.39
N SER A 264 14.54 -13.65 -24.89
CA SER A 264 15.04 -14.71 -25.74
C SER A 264 14.79 -14.34 -27.19
N LYS A 265 15.88 -13.99 -27.85
CA LYS A 265 16.07 -14.05 -29.30
C LYS A 265 15.78 -15.47 -29.79
N LYS A 266 14.51 -15.87 -29.88
CA LYS A 266 14.03 -17.09 -30.55
C LYS A 266 12.62 -16.88 -31.09
N ALA A 267 12.41 -15.77 -31.80
CA ALA A 267 11.23 -15.59 -32.64
C ALA A 267 11.62 -15.97 -34.08
N GLU A 268 11.83 -17.27 -34.34
CA GLU A 268 11.85 -17.84 -35.70
C GLU A 268 11.93 -19.37 -35.62
N LYS A 269 10.77 -20.00 -35.35
CA LYS A 269 10.36 -21.36 -35.77
C LYS A 269 9.22 -21.85 -34.88
N ALA A 270 8.01 -21.38 -35.17
CA ALA A 270 6.77 -22.08 -34.81
C ALA A 270 5.61 -21.54 -35.66
N LYS A 271 5.77 -21.55 -36.98
CA LYS A 271 4.61 -21.74 -37.87
C LYS A 271 4.51 -23.25 -38.08
N ASN A 272 3.29 -23.76 -37.91
CA ASN A 272 2.85 -25.16 -38.03
C ASN A 272 3.01 -26.00 -36.77
N VAL A 273 2.00 -25.96 -35.89
CA VAL A 273 1.23 -27.17 -35.49
C VAL A 273 -0.19 -26.70 -35.15
N ALA A 274 -1.14 -27.02 -36.02
CA ALA A 274 -2.51 -27.24 -35.60
C ALA A 274 -2.54 -28.57 -34.84
N GLY A 275 -2.99 -28.57 -33.59
CA GLY A 275 -3.04 -29.77 -32.77
C GLY A 275 -3.43 -29.47 -31.33
N ASP A 276 -4.67 -29.78 -31.01
CA ASP A 276 -5.18 -30.27 -29.73
C ASP A 276 -4.31 -30.04 -28.47
N GLY A 277 -4.81 -29.21 -27.55
CA GLY A 277 -4.16 -28.91 -26.28
C GLY A 277 -5.16 -28.34 -25.28
N GLY A 278 -5.94 -29.22 -24.67
CA GLY A 278 -6.95 -28.90 -23.65
C GLY A 278 -6.36 -28.28 -22.38
N GLY A 279 -6.06 -26.98 -22.39
CA GLY A 279 -5.81 -26.18 -21.19
C GLY A 279 -7.12 -25.60 -20.65
N ASN A 280 -7.50 -25.92 -19.41
CA ASN A 280 -8.70 -25.34 -18.79
C ASN A 280 -8.41 -23.94 -18.22
N SER A 281 -8.40 -22.92 -19.10
CA SER A 281 -8.09 -21.52 -18.78
C SER A 281 -8.90 -20.97 -17.59
N LYS A 282 -10.12 -21.47 -17.34
CA LYS A 282 -10.92 -21.09 -16.17
C LYS A 282 -10.28 -21.57 -14.86
N ASN A 283 -9.81 -22.82 -14.83
CA ASN A 283 -9.15 -23.38 -13.64
C ASN A 283 -7.79 -22.73 -13.42
N GLU A 284 -7.05 -22.46 -14.49
CA GLU A 284 -5.75 -21.79 -14.40
C GLU A 284 -5.90 -20.37 -13.84
N LEU A 285 -6.85 -19.58 -14.35
CA LEU A 285 -7.17 -18.25 -13.83
C LEU A 285 -7.60 -18.32 -12.36
N GLN A 286 -8.51 -19.24 -12.01
CA GLN A 286 -8.95 -19.42 -10.62
C GLN A 286 -7.80 -19.82 -9.68
N THR A 287 -6.91 -20.71 -10.11
CA THR A 287 -5.74 -21.13 -9.32
C THR A 287 -4.77 -19.97 -9.12
N LEU A 288 -4.56 -19.15 -10.15
CA LEU A 288 -3.67 -18.00 -10.10
C LEU A 288 -4.22 -16.94 -9.14
N LEU A 289 -5.52 -16.62 -9.24
CA LEU A 289 -6.18 -15.68 -8.34
C LEU A 289 -6.20 -16.18 -6.88
N ALA A 290 -6.46 -17.46 -6.65
CA ALA A 290 -6.42 -18.05 -5.32
C ALA A 290 -5.00 -18.01 -4.71
N ARG A 291 -3.96 -18.27 -5.52
CA ARG A 291 -2.55 -18.14 -5.08
C ARG A 291 -2.17 -16.70 -4.75
N ALA A 292 -2.76 -15.73 -5.46
CA ALA A 292 -2.60 -14.31 -5.21
C ALA A 292 -3.48 -13.79 -4.05
N GLY A 293 -4.26 -14.66 -3.39
CA GLY A 293 -5.12 -14.28 -2.26
C GLY A 293 -6.39 -13.52 -2.65
N HIS A 294 -6.79 -13.56 -3.92
CA HIS A 294 -8.00 -12.89 -4.41
C HIS A 294 -9.22 -13.83 -4.45
N GLU A 295 -10.42 -13.23 -4.45
CA GLU A 295 -11.68 -13.94 -4.63
C GLU A 295 -11.78 -14.61 -6.01
N ALA A 296 -12.61 -15.66 -6.09
CA ALA A 296 -12.80 -16.42 -7.33
C ALA A 296 -13.40 -15.55 -8.46
N PRO A 297 -12.96 -15.75 -9.71
CA PRO A 297 -13.43 -14.95 -10.84
C PRO A 297 -14.91 -15.24 -11.15
N THR A 298 -15.69 -14.19 -11.40
CA THR A 298 -17.11 -14.29 -11.76
C THR A 298 -17.33 -14.04 -13.26
N TYR A 299 -18.33 -14.69 -13.85
CA TYR A 299 -18.57 -14.63 -15.30
C TYR A 299 -19.99 -14.14 -15.60
N LYS A 300 -20.12 -13.19 -16.53
CA LYS A 300 -21.41 -12.81 -17.11
C LYS A 300 -21.40 -13.10 -18.61
N THR A 301 -22.26 -14.00 -19.04
CA THR A 301 -22.36 -14.41 -20.44
C THR A 301 -23.67 -13.92 -21.05
N LYS A 302 -23.59 -13.25 -22.21
CA LYS A 302 -24.73 -12.79 -22.99
C LYS A 302 -24.79 -13.54 -24.32
N GLN A 303 -25.99 -13.93 -24.74
CA GLN A 303 -26.24 -14.46 -26.08
C GLN A 303 -26.44 -13.30 -27.06
N LEU A 304 -25.77 -13.37 -28.20
CA LEU A 304 -25.80 -12.39 -29.28
C LEU A 304 -26.86 -12.78 -30.33
N LYS A 305 -27.24 -11.82 -31.18
CA LYS A 305 -28.26 -11.99 -32.22
C LYS A 305 -27.94 -13.06 -33.27
N ASN A 306 -26.67 -13.45 -33.41
CA ASN A 306 -26.17 -14.46 -34.35
C ASN A 306 -26.01 -15.85 -33.72
N ASN A 307 -26.74 -16.16 -32.63
CA ASN A 307 -26.62 -17.41 -31.87
C ASN A 307 -25.23 -17.70 -31.28
N GLN A 308 -24.34 -16.71 -31.20
CA GLN A 308 -23.08 -16.81 -30.46
C GLN A 308 -23.22 -16.30 -29.03
N PHE A 309 -22.30 -16.66 -28.16
CA PHE A 309 -22.22 -16.24 -26.77
C PHE A 309 -20.96 -15.42 -26.56
N ARG A 310 -21.07 -14.34 -25.78
CA ARG A 310 -19.93 -13.53 -25.36
C ARG A 310 -19.90 -13.44 -23.84
N SER A 311 -18.75 -13.74 -23.24
CA SER A 311 -18.58 -13.71 -21.80
C SER A 311 -17.63 -12.60 -21.37
N THR A 312 -17.89 -12.04 -20.20
CA THR A 312 -16.99 -11.13 -19.50
C THR A 312 -16.65 -11.76 -18.16
N VAL A 313 -15.36 -11.85 -17.85
CA VAL A 313 -14.86 -12.30 -16.55
C VAL A 313 -14.51 -11.09 -15.68
N PHE A 314 -14.85 -11.16 -14.39
CA PHE A 314 -14.62 -10.10 -13.41
C PHE A 314 -13.84 -10.65 -12.21
N PHE A 315 -12.78 -9.95 -11.80
CA PHE A 315 -12.04 -10.21 -10.58
C PHE A 315 -11.31 -8.95 -10.13
N ASN A 316 -11.18 -8.73 -8.81
CA ASN A 316 -10.41 -7.62 -8.23
C ASN A 316 -10.69 -6.24 -8.86
N GLY A 317 -11.96 -5.93 -9.16
CA GLY A 317 -12.38 -4.68 -9.82
C GLY A 317 -12.02 -4.54 -11.31
N LEU A 318 -11.44 -5.58 -11.93
CA LEU A 318 -11.09 -5.65 -13.35
C LEU A 318 -12.11 -6.49 -14.12
N ASP A 319 -12.32 -6.17 -15.40
CA ASP A 319 -13.17 -6.91 -16.31
C ASP A 319 -12.49 -7.18 -17.66
N PHE A 320 -12.61 -8.41 -18.15
CA PHE A 320 -12.03 -8.85 -19.42
C PHE A 320 -13.10 -9.51 -20.28
N VAL A 321 -13.23 -9.03 -21.52
CA VAL A 321 -14.25 -9.47 -22.46
C VAL A 321 -13.65 -10.46 -23.45
N GLY A 322 -14.19 -11.68 -23.50
CA GLY A 322 -13.82 -12.69 -24.49
C GLY A 322 -14.42 -12.41 -25.87
N GLN A 323 -13.93 -13.11 -26.87
CA GLN A 323 -14.48 -13.11 -28.22
C GLN A 323 -15.85 -13.85 -28.26
N PRO A 324 -16.72 -13.52 -29.23
CA PRO A 324 -17.92 -14.30 -29.48
C PRO A 324 -17.61 -15.76 -29.84
N CYS A 325 -18.25 -16.71 -29.16
CA CYS A 325 -18.06 -18.15 -29.38
C CYS A 325 -19.38 -18.88 -29.61
N SER A 326 -19.32 -20.08 -30.19
CA SER A 326 -20.50 -20.91 -30.47
C SER A 326 -21.21 -21.48 -29.22
N SER A 327 -20.57 -21.46 -28.05
CA SER A 327 -21.18 -21.93 -26.80
C SER A 327 -20.81 -21.06 -25.59
N LYS A 328 -21.69 -21.05 -24.59
CA LYS A 328 -21.46 -20.35 -23.31
C LYS A 328 -20.16 -20.80 -22.63
N LYS A 329 -19.86 -22.10 -22.61
CA LYS A 329 -18.64 -22.66 -22.00
C LYS A 329 -17.37 -22.17 -22.71
N LEU A 330 -17.41 -22.09 -24.05
CA LEU A 330 -16.27 -21.64 -24.83
C LEU A 330 -16.04 -20.13 -24.67
N ALA A 331 -17.12 -19.34 -24.63
CA ALA A 331 -17.05 -17.89 -24.39
C ALA A 331 -16.44 -17.56 -23.01
N GLU A 332 -16.79 -18.33 -21.97
CA GLU A 332 -16.21 -18.17 -20.63
C GLU A 332 -14.74 -18.58 -20.58
N LYS A 333 -14.35 -19.64 -21.30
CA LYS A 333 -12.94 -20.03 -21.43
C LYS A 333 -12.12 -18.98 -22.16
N ASP A 334 -12.68 -18.37 -23.20
CA ASP A 334 -12.03 -17.33 -23.98
C ASP A 334 -11.84 -16.04 -23.16
N ALA A 335 -12.87 -15.62 -22.41
CA ALA A 335 -12.75 -14.51 -21.47
C ALA A 335 -11.68 -14.78 -20.39
N ALA A 336 -11.60 -16.01 -19.88
CA ALA A 336 -10.55 -16.41 -18.94
C ALA A 336 -9.16 -16.42 -19.59
N ALA A 337 -9.05 -16.82 -20.85
CA ALA A 337 -7.81 -16.77 -21.61
C ALA A 337 -7.36 -15.32 -21.87
N ALA A 338 -8.28 -14.40 -22.18
CA ALA A 338 -7.98 -12.98 -22.33
C ALA A 338 -7.46 -12.37 -21.02
N ALA A 339 -8.08 -12.70 -19.89
CA ALA A 339 -7.59 -12.33 -18.57
C ALA A 339 -6.21 -12.93 -18.28
N LEU A 340 -5.97 -14.20 -18.61
CA LEU A 340 -4.68 -14.86 -18.42
C LEU A 340 -3.58 -14.28 -19.31
N LEU A 341 -3.87 -13.93 -20.57
CA LEU A 341 -2.92 -13.28 -21.47
C LEU A 341 -2.51 -11.90 -20.93
N TRP A 342 -3.47 -11.15 -20.41
CA TRP A 342 -3.20 -9.89 -19.72
C TRP A 342 -2.34 -10.11 -18.47
N LEU A 343 -2.67 -11.10 -17.63
CA LEU A 343 -1.88 -11.49 -16.45
C LEU A 343 -0.47 -11.98 -16.82
N LYS A 344 -0.32 -12.65 -17.96
CA LYS A 344 0.95 -13.21 -18.48
C LYS A 344 1.78 -12.19 -19.27
N GLY A 345 1.20 -11.05 -19.67
CA GLY A 345 1.91 -9.92 -20.29
C GLY A 345 2.12 -10.03 -21.79
N GLU A 346 1.31 -10.83 -22.48
CA GLU A 346 1.33 -10.94 -23.94
C GLU A 346 0.16 -10.13 -24.52
N THR A 347 0.43 -8.93 -25.04
CA THR A 347 -0.53 -8.22 -25.89
C THR A 347 -0.09 -8.29 -27.35
N HIS A 348 -0.86 -9.00 -28.16
CA HIS A 348 -1.00 -8.65 -29.57
C HIS A 348 -2.21 -7.74 -29.73
N SER A 349 -1.97 -6.65 -30.44
CA SER A 349 -2.94 -5.66 -30.89
C SER A 349 -4.19 -6.31 -31.49
N TYR A 350 -5.36 -6.00 -30.94
CA TYR A 350 -6.60 -5.99 -31.71
C TYR A 350 -7.02 -4.54 -31.92
N SER A 351 -6.83 -4.09 -33.16
CA SER A 351 -7.24 -2.78 -33.64
C SER A 351 -8.76 -2.64 -33.60
N ARG A 352 -9.14 -1.38 -33.35
CA ARG A 352 -10.48 -0.77 -33.34
C ARG A 352 -11.20 -0.92 -34.68
N ASN A 353 -12.53 -1.07 -34.61
CA ASN A 353 -13.57 -0.50 -35.49
C ASN A 353 -14.91 -1.17 -35.10
N THR A 354 -16.07 -0.54 -34.95
CA THR A 354 -16.63 0.74 -35.39
C THR A 354 -17.88 1.04 -34.55
N ASP A 355 -18.14 2.34 -34.37
CA ASP A 355 -19.44 3.01 -34.31
C ASP A 355 -20.54 2.67 -33.30
N SER A 356 -20.72 3.65 -32.42
CA SER A 356 -21.93 4.49 -32.32
C SER A 356 -23.23 3.87 -31.78
N SER A 357 -23.61 4.45 -30.63
CA SER A 357 -24.96 4.81 -30.20
C SER A 357 -25.77 3.79 -29.39
N VAL A 358 -26.53 4.37 -28.46
CA VAL A 358 -27.72 3.87 -27.76
C VAL A 358 -27.52 3.47 -26.29
N LEU A 359 -28.11 4.31 -25.42
CA LEU A 359 -28.56 4.10 -24.02
C LEU A 359 -27.76 4.76 -22.88
N LEU A 360 -27.82 6.09 -22.83
CA LEU A 360 -27.96 6.84 -21.58
C LEU A 360 -29.36 7.46 -21.55
N LYS A 361 -30.39 6.68 -21.17
CA LYS A 361 -31.65 7.25 -20.68
C LYS A 361 -31.44 7.60 -19.20
N LYS A 362 -31.09 8.87 -18.94
CA LYS A 362 -31.33 9.51 -17.65
C LYS A 362 -32.82 9.83 -17.56
N SER A 363 -33.47 9.23 -16.58
CA SER A 363 -34.77 9.62 -16.06
C SER A 363 -34.65 10.96 -15.32
N LYS A 364 -35.19 12.03 -15.90
CA LYS A 364 -35.68 13.20 -15.14
C LYS A 364 -36.88 13.80 -15.87
N THR A 365 -38.05 13.51 -15.34
CA THR A 365 -39.33 14.15 -15.65
C THR A 365 -39.32 15.54 -15.03
N ILE A 366 -39.29 16.60 -15.83
CA ILE A 366 -39.92 17.89 -15.50
C ILE A 366 -40.51 18.45 -16.80
N ASN A 367 -41.84 18.49 -16.83
CA ASN A 367 -42.66 19.14 -17.85
C ASN A 367 -42.44 20.65 -17.81
N GLN A 368 -42.16 21.26 -18.96
CA GLN A 368 -42.56 22.63 -19.24
C GLN A 368 -42.97 22.74 -20.70
N ASN A 369 -44.18 23.25 -20.91
CA ASN A 369 -44.65 24.04 -22.05
C ASN A 369 -46.18 24.24 -21.86
N ARG A 370 -46.81 25.41 -22.01
CA ARG A 370 -46.32 26.72 -22.50
C ARG A 370 -47.49 27.76 -22.56
N ILE A 371 -47.13 29.06 -22.42
CA ILE A 371 -47.70 30.29 -23.06
C ILE A 371 -48.96 30.93 -22.40
N PRO A 372 -49.19 32.26 -22.54
CA PRO A 372 -48.49 33.43 -21.98
C PRO A 372 -49.51 34.36 -21.27
N VAL A 373 -49.12 35.59 -20.88
CA VAL A 373 -49.84 36.86 -21.14
C VAL A 373 -49.37 37.94 -20.16
N ARG A 374 -49.02 39.07 -20.80
CA ARG A 374 -48.85 40.47 -20.39
C ARG A 374 -49.47 41.01 -19.09
N ASP A 375 -48.76 42.05 -18.64
CA ASP A 375 -49.18 43.28 -17.96
C ASP A 375 -49.57 43.24 -16.47
N GLY A 376 -48.99 44.16 -15.69
CA GLY A 376 -49.56 44.57 -14.40
C GLY A 376 -48.56 45.03 -13.34
N LYS A 377 -48.45 46.34 -13.18
CA LYS A 377 -47.76 47.13 -12.14
C LYS A 377 -48.25 46.90 -10.69
N TRP A 378 -47.33 47.16 -9.75
CA TRP A 378 -47.47 47.79 -8.40
C TRP A 378 -48.24 46.95 -7.35
N ASN A 379 -47.90 46.87 -6.06
CA ASN A 379 -47.11 47.69 -5.10
C ASN A 379 -46.29 46.76 -4.18
#